data_AF-A0A496L7E8-F1
#
_entry.id   AF-A0A496L7E8-F1
#
_cell.length_a   1.000
_cell.length_b   1.000
_cell.length_c   1.000
_cell.angle_alpha   90.00
_cell.angle_beta   90.00
_cell.angle_gamma   90.00
#
_symmetry.space_group_name_H-M   'P 1'
#
loop_
_entity.id
_entity.type
_entity.pdbx_description
1 polymer ?
#
loop_
_entity_poly.entity_id
_entity_poly.type
_entity_poly.pdbx_seq_one_letter_code
_entity_poly.pdbx_strand_id
1 'polypeptide(L)'
;MAAILLLAVCLFVGCKKKQPQYGGDIEKQWNATALVENFVTVPIPIPDMQISQIVTGAVLDISNTKQGHLIIAIRVPKLAEKKGMPSDTYFYDEAILTKEIEIDKKSDTEGIIKFKATGETLLYKNLTATSVEFTGKGVTDKKLEVMPSKISLVQVNNIMKEIMDAIIPSM
;
A
#
# COMPACT_ATOMS: atom_id res chain seq x y z
N MET A 1 -21.12 49.18 -41.81
CA MET A 1 -19.70 48.88 -41.50
C MET A 1 -19.60 48.56 -40.03
N ALA A 2 -18.92 47.45 -39.71
CA ALA A 2 -18.87 46.82 -38.39
C ALA A 2 -17.68 47.29 -37.54
N ALA A 3 -17.81 47.19 -36.21
CA ALA A 3 -16.75 46.90 -35.22
C ALA A 3 -17.39 46.93 -33.81
N ILE A 4 -18.01 45.84 -33.34
CA ILE A 4 -17.47 44.80 -32.44
C ILE A 4 -17.01 45.36 -31.08
N LEU A 5 -17.89 45.18 -30.08
CA LEU A 5 -17.57 45.19 -28.64
C LEU A 5 -16.57 44.07 -28.34
N LEU A 6 -15.45 44.40 -27.68
CA LEU A 6 -14.66 43.43 -26.92
C LEU A 6 -14.99 43.61 -25.44
N LEU A 7 -16.02 42.88 -24.99
CA LEU A 7 -16.23 42.62 -23.57
C LEU A 7 -15.14 41.63 -23.15
N ALA A 8 -14.21 42.07 -22.30
CA ALA A 8 -13.23 41.21 -21.66
C ALA A 8 -13.94 40.26 -20.67
N VAL A 9 -14.38 39.11 -21.19
CA VAL A 9 -14.62 37.91 -20.39
C VAL A 9 -13.27 37.28 -20.14
N CYS A 10 -12.91 37.16 -18.87
CA CYS A 10 -12.14 36.07 -18.28
C CYS A 10 -11.54 36.59 -16.98
N LEU A 11 -12.06 36.12 -15.85
CA LEU A 11 -11.30 35.71 -14.66
C LEU A 11 -12.29 35.19 -13.61
N PHE A 12 -13.17 34.26 -14.00
CA PHE A 12 -13.51 33.20 -13.06
C PHE A 12 -12.29 32.28 -13.03
N VAL A 13 -11.29 32.64 -12.22
CA VAL A 13 -10.37 31.65 -11.66
C VAL A 13 -11.23 30.83 -10.72
N GLY A 14 -12.01 29.93 -11.30
CA GLY A 14 -12.54 28.78 -10.61
C GLY A 14 -11.32 27.98 -10.19
N CYS A 15 -10.79 28.31 -9.02
CA CYS A 15 -10.17 27.32 -8.16
C CYS A 15 -11.25 26.25 -7.96
N LYS A 16 -11.32 25.30 -8.89
CA LYS A 16 -11.89 23.99 -8.61
C LYS A 16 -10.97 23.43 -7.54
N LYS A 17 -11.26 23.76 -6.27
CA LYS A 17 -10.98 22.83 -5.18
C LYS A 17 -11.63 21.54 -5.68
N LYS A 18 -10.80 20.58 -6.12
CA LYS A 18 -11.26 19.22 -6.37
C LYS A 18 -12.00 18.86 -5.09
N GLN A 19 -13.32 18.75 -5.16
CA GLN A 19 -14.07 18.15 -4.06
C GLN A 19 -13.35 16.84 -3.78
N PRO A 20 -13.01 16.54 -2.52
CA PRO A 20 -12.73 15.16 -2.17
C PRO A 20 -13.93 14.38 -2.70
N GLN A 21 -13.69 13.44 -3.62
CA GLN A 21 -14.72 12.48 -3.97
C GLN A 21 -14.90 11.65 -2.71
N TYR A 22 -15.78 12.12 -1.83
CA TYR A 22 -16.14 11.44 -0.60
C TYR A 22 -16.86 10.17 -1.02
N GLY A 23 -16.33 9.04 -0.55
CA GLY A 23 -16.68 7.72 -1.06
C GLY A 23 -15.58 7.14 -1.95
N GLY A 24 -15.00 6.04 -1.50
CA GLY A 24 -14.04 5.24 -2.24
C GLY A 24 -14.21 3.77 -1.89
N ASP A 25 -13.64 2.90 -2.71
CA ASP A 25 -13.50 1.49 -2.37
C ASP A 25 -12.19 1.30 -1.58
N ILE A 26 -12.31 0.68 -0.39
CA ILE A 26 -11.17 0.33 0.47
C ILE A 26 -10.43 -0.90 -0.07
N GLU A 27 -11.13 -1.74 -0.85
CA GLU A 27 -10.63 -2.98 -1.42
C GLU A 27 -9.72 -2.70 -2.63
N LYS A 28 -8.52 -2.21 -2.34
CA LYS A 28 -7.53 -1.77 -3.33
C LYS A 28 -6.13 -2.10 -2.86
N GLN A 29 -5.16 -1.73 -3.70
CA GLN A 29 -3.75 -1.68 -3.33
C GLN A 29 -3.36 -0.27 -2.92
N TRP A 30 -2.84 -0.15 -1.70
CA TRP A 30 -2.36 1.10 -1.13
C TRP A 30 -0.84 1.09 -1.07
N ASN A 31 -0.20 2.20 -1.43
CA ASN A 31 1.24 2.36 -1.29
C ASN A 31 1.59 2.46 0.20
N ALA A 32 2.14 1.38 0.74
CA ALA A 32 2.48 1.22 2.15
C ALA A 32 4.00 1.30 2.38
N THR A 33 4.76 1.87 1.44
CA THR A 33 6.23 1.97 1.56
C THR A 33 6.66 2.67 2.85
N ALA A 34 5.91 3.68 3.30
CA ALA A 34 6.16 4.37 4.57
C ALA A 34 5.91 3.53 5.83
N LEU A 35 5.37 2.31 5.69
CA LEU A 35 5.02 1.38 6.77
C LEU A 35 5.87 0.11 6.76
N VAL A 36 6.87 0.01 5.87
CA VAL A 36 7.76 -1.16 5.76
C VAL A 36 8.33 -1.56 7.12
N GLU A 37 8.92 -0.60 7.84
CA GLU A 37 9.54 -0.82 9.16
C GLU A 37 8.53 -1.30 10.22
N ASN A 38 7.24 -0.98 10.07
CA ASN A 38 6.18 -1.34 11.02
C ASN A 38 5.61 -2.74 10.78
N PHE A 39 5.63 -3.21 9.54
CA PHE A 39 4.99 -4.47 9.15
C PHE A 39 5.99 -5.59 8.89
N VAL A 40 7.24 -5.24 8.61
CA VAL A 40 8.24 -6.16 8.09
C VAL A 40 9.35 -6.27 9.12
N THR A 41 9.10 -7.04 10.18
CA THR A 41 10.14 -7.41 11.15
C THR A 41 11.00 -8.52 10.57
N VAL A 42 11.93 -8.14 9.69
CA VAL A 42 12.92 -9.04 9.10
C VAL A 42 14.15 -8.97 10.02
N PRO A 43 14.48 -10.02 10.80
CA PRO A 43 15.80 -10.11 11.42
C PRO A 43 16.87 -10.15 10.33
N ILE A 44 17.59 -9.04 10.16
CA ILE A 44 18.72 -8.96 9.23
C ILE A 44 19.97 -9.43 10.01
N PRO A 45 20.65 -10.49 9.56
CA PRO A 45 21.82 -11.03 10.26
C PRO A 45 23.09 -10.23 10.00
N ILE A 46 23.03 -9.16 9.20
CA ILE A 46 24.11 -8.21 9.00
C ILE A 46 23.95 -7.10 10.05
N PRO A 47 24.86 -6.99 11.04
CA PRO A 47 24.85 -5.88 11.99
C PRO A 47 24.80 -4.55 11.25
N ASP A 48 23.98 -3.61 11.76
CA ASP A 48 23.83 -2.25 11.24
C ASP A 48 23.11 -2.06 9.88
N MET A 49 22.58 -3.13 9.27
CA MET A 49 21.77 -3.00 8.05
C MET A 49 20.28 -2.77 8.39
N GLN A 50 19.69 -1.70 7.86
CA GLN A 50 18.27 -1.38 8.03
C GLN A 50 17.41 -2.07 6.96
N ILE A 51 16.19 -2.48 7.30
CA ILE A 51 15.29 -3.17 6.36
C ILE A 51 14.90 -2.28 5.19
N SER A 52 14.79 -0.97 5.38
CA SER A 52 14.62 0.03 4.32
C SER A 52 15.73 0.05 3.26
N GLN A 53 16.93 -0.47 3.55
CA GLN A 53 18.01 -0.62 2.54
C GLN A 53 17.80 -1.83 1.63
N ILE A 54 16.97 -2.79 2.05
CA ILE A 54 16.67 -4.04 1.34
C ILE A 54 15.31 -3.92 0.66
N VAL A 55 14.31 -3.47 1.41
CA VAL A 55 12.92 -3.29 0.99
C VAL A 55 12.74 -1.86 0.53
N THR A 56 12.57 -1.69 -0.77
CA THR A 56 12.49 -0.36 -1.42
C THR A 56 11.05 0.09 -1.64
N GLY A 57 10.06 -0.71 -1.27
CA GLY A 57 8.65 -0.44 -1.48
C GLY A 57 7.77 -1.45 -0.76
N ALA A 58 6.54 -1.05 -0.43
CA ALA A 58 5.50 -1.97 0.04
C ALA A 58 4.13 -1.61 -0.50
N VAL A 59 3.30 -2.64 -0.67
CA VAL A 59 1.89 -2.55 -1.04
C VAL A 59 1.07 -3.22 0.05
N LEU A 60 0.03 -2.53 0.51
CA LEU A 60 -1.04 -3.09 1.31
C LEU A 60 -2.23 -3.40 0.38
N ASP A 61 -2.41 -4.66 0.02
CA ASP A 61 -3.54 -5.14 -0.78
C ASP A 61 -4.66 -5.59 0.15
N ILE A 62 -5.82 -4.93 0.04
CA ILE A 62 -7.00 -5.25 0.85
C ILE A 62 -8.04 -5.86 -0.08
N SER A 63 -8.33 -7.15 0.08
CA SER A 63 -9.32 -7.94 -0.66
C SER A 63 -9.26 -7.89 -2.20
N ASN A 64 -8.25 -7.25 -2.80
CA ASN A 64 -8.17 -7.00 -4.23
C ASN A 64 -7.46 -8.15 -4.98
N THR A 65 -6.44 -8.74 -4.37
CA THR A 65 -5.79 -9.96 -4.90
C THR A 65 -6.49 -11.22 -4.41
N LYS A 66 -6.90 -11.25 -3.14
CA LYS A 66 -7.60 -12.39 -2.52
C LYS A 66 -8.71 -11.87 -1.62
N GLN A 67 -9.97 -12.11 -1.99
CA GLN A 67 -11.13 -11.62 -1.26
C GLN A 67 -11.09 -12.03 0.22
N GLY A 68 -11.43 -11.11 1.13
CA GLY A 68 -11.45 -11.36 2.58
C GLY A 68 -10.06 -11.44 3.21
N HIS A 69 -9.01 -11.01 2.50
CA HIS A 69 -7.64 -11.03 3.01
C HIS A 69 -7.00 -9.65 2.88
N LEU A 70 -6.10 -9.34 3.81
CA LEU A 70 -5.14 -8.26 3.72
C LEU A 70 -3.77 -8.89 3.46
N ILE A 71 -3.12 -8.49 2.38
CA ILE A 71 -1.80 -8.97 1.97
C ILE A 71 -0.83 -7.79 2.01
N ILE A 72 0.29 -7.97 2.70
CA ILE A 72 1.41 -7.04 2.66
C ILE A 72 2.45 -7.62 1.71
N ALA A 73 2.73 -6.91 0.62
CA ALA A 73 3.75 -7.30 -0.33
C ALA A 73 4.89 -6.28 -0.33
N ILE A 74 6.13 -6.75 -0.47
CA ILE A 74 7.34 -5.94 -0.38
C ILE A 74 8.16 -6.03 -1.66
N ARG A 75 8.76 -4.91 -2.05
CA ARG A 75 9.67 -4.82 -3.20
C ARG A 75 11.10 -4.97 -2.73
N VAL A 76 11.74 -6.06 -3.12
CA VAL A 76 13.14 -6.37 -2.81
C VAL A 76 13.90 -6.57 -4.12
N PRO A 77 14.60 -5.54 -4.64
CA PRO A 77 15.23 -5.59 -5.95
C PRO A 77 16.23 -6.75 -6.10
N LYS A 78 16.99 -7.07 -5.05
CA LYS A 78 17.94 -8.20 -5.05
C LYS A 78 17.26 -9.56 -5.18
N LEU A 79 16.09 -9.73 -4.59
CA LEU A 79 15.29 -10.95 -4.73
C LEU A 79 14.73 -11.07 -6.15
N ALA A 80 14.24 -9.96 -6.72
CA ALA A 80 13.79 -9.93 -8.10
C ALA A 80 14.91 -10.29 -9.08
N GLU A 81 16.10 -9.69 -8.92
CA GLU A 81 17.31 -10.01 -9.68
C GLU A 81 17.64 -11.51 -9.60
N LYS A 82 17.70 -12.07 -8.39
CA LYS A 82 17.97 -13.50 -8.18
C LYS A 82 16.94 -14.43 -8.85
N LYS A 83 15.68 -14.01 -8.95
CA LYS A 83 14.60 -14.77 -9.61
C LYS A 83 14.47 -14.49 -11.10
N GLY A 84 15.31 -13.62 -11.69
CA GLY A 84 15.19 -13.21 -13.09
C GLY A 84 13.91 -12.42 -13.38
N MET A 85 13.42 -11.67 -12.39
CA MET A 85 12.19 -10.88 -12.45
C MET A 85 12.48 -9.37 -12.51
N PRO A 86 11.54 -8.55 -13.00
CA PRO A 86 11.67 -7.08 -12.99
C PRO A 86 11.93 -6.53 -11.59
N SER A 87 12.78 -5.51 -11.46
CA SER A 87 13.18 -4.93 -10.17
C SER A 87 12.02 -4.30 -9.38
N ASP A 88 10.90 -4.01 -10.04
CA ASP A 88 9.67 -3.48 -9.45
C ASP A 88 8.68 -4.57 -9.00
N THR A 89 9.10 -5.84 -8.98
CA THR A 89 8.28 -6.97 -8.48
C THR A 89 8.04 -6.88 -6.98
N TYR A 90 6.80 -7.15 -6.56
CA TYR A 90 6.38 -7.22 -5.17
C TYR A 90 6.16 -8.67 -4.74
N PHE A 91 6.79 -9.07 -3.64
CA PHE A 91 6.75 -10.42 -3.09
C PHE A 91 5.98 -10.46 -1.78
N TYR A 92 5.27 -11.54 -1.52
CA TYR A 92 4.60 -11.76 -0.23
C TYR A 92 4.68 -13.23 0.18
N ASP A 93 4.64 -13.46 1.49
CA ASP A 93 4.58 -14.79 2.10
C ASP A 93 3.20 -15.00 2.70
N GLU A 94 2.49 -16.03 2.24
CA GLU A 94 1.12 -16.30 2.67
C GLU A 94 1.02 -16.60 4.17
N ALA A 95 2.03 -17.21 4.79
CA ALA A 95 1.98 -17.57 6.20
C ALA A 95 2.19 -16.35 7.12
N ILE A 96 2.97 -15.38 6.67
CA ILE A 96 3.44 -14.28 7.52
C ILE A 96 2.71 -12.98 7.19
N LEU A 97 2.59 -12.66 5.90
CA LEU A 97 2.17 -11.36 5.37
C LEU A 97 0.75 -11.34 4.81
N THR A 98 0.05 -12.48 4.82
CA THR A 98 -1.38 -12.55 4.54
C THR A 98 -2.16 -12.73 5.84
N LYS A 99 -3.22 -11.94 6.01
CA LYS A 99 -4.15 -12.03 7.15
C LYS A 99 -5.58 -12.12 6.65
N GLU A 100 -6.35 -13.06 7.18
CA GLU A 100 -7.80 -13.04 6.99
C GLU A 100 -8.42 -11.86 7.73
N ILE A 101 -9.31 -11.16 7.04
CA ILE A 101 -9.98 -9.98 7.55
C ILE A 101 -11.49 -10.03 7.37
N GLU A 102 -12.18 -9.18 8.12
CA GLU A 102 -13.56 -8.77 7.91
C GLU A 102 -13.60 -7.25 7.86
N ILE A 103 -14.40 -6.68 6.95
CA ILE A 103 -14.53 -5.24 6.78
C ILE A 103 -15.91 -4.83 7.27
N ASP A 104 -15.94 -4.07 8.36
CA ASP A 104 -17.14 -3.46 8.93
C ASP A 104 -17.18 -1.99 8.50
N LYS A 105 -17.86 -1.74 7.38
CA LYS A 105 -18.03 -0.40 6.80
C LYS A 105 -18.99 0.42 7.67
N LYS A 106 -18.53 1.57 8.17
CA LYS A 106 -19.34 2.49 8.99
C LYS A 106 -19.96 3.61 8.18
N SER A 107 -19.24 4.12 7.19
CA SER A 107 -19.72 5.08 6.20
C SER A 107 -18.98 4.88 4.88
N ASP A 108 -19.25 5.73 3.88
CA ASP A 108 -18.54 5.69 2.59
C ASP A 108 -17.07 6.08 2.70
N THR A 109 -16.68 6.71 3.81
CA THR A 109 -15.32 7.24 4.00
C THR A 109 -14.59 6.62 5.19
N GLU A 110 -15.24 5.72 5.94
CA GLU A 110 -14.66 5.17 7.16
C GLU A 110 -15.22 3.78 7.53
N GLY A 111 -14.43 3.05 8.30
CA GLY A 111 -14.83 1.76 8.83
C GLY A 111 -13.70 1.07 9.59
N ILE A 112 -13.89 -0.22 9.82
CA ILE A 112 -12.99 -1.05 10.62
C ILE A 112 -12.64 -2.29 9.83
N ILE A 113 -11.34 -2.60 9.74
CA ILE A 113 -10.83 -3.88 9.28
C ILE A 113 -10.50 -4.70 10.53
N LYS A 114 -11.14 -5.85 10.70
CA LYS A 114 -10.91 -6.75 11.82
C LYS A 114 -10.11 -7.96 11.35
N PHE A 115 -8.98 -8.24 12.01
CA PHE A 115 -8.18 -9.43 11.75
C PHE A 115 -8.82 -10.64 12.42
N LYS A 116 -9.20 -11.67 11.65
CA LYS A 116 -9.97 -12.81 12.18
C LYS A 116 -9.21 -13.61 13.23
N ALA A 117 -7.90 -13.82 13.02
CA ALA A 117 -7.08 -14.64 13.89
C ALA A 117 -6.81 -14.00 15.26
N THR A 118 -6.58 -12.68 15.31
CA THR A 118 -6.18 -11.97 16.54
C THR A 118 -7.30 -11.14 17.16
N GLY A 119 -8.34 -10.82 16.40
CA GLY A 119 -9.38 -9.87 16.79
C GLY A 119 -8.91 -8.41 16.80
N GLU A 120 -7.63 -8.15 16.48
CA GLU A 120 -7.10 -6.79 16.36
C GLU A 120 -7.82 -6.03 15.25
N THR A 121 -7.82 -4.70 15.35
CA THR A 121 -8.52 -3.84 14.41
C THR A 121 -7.60 -2.78 13.81
N LEU A 122 -7.88 -2.45 12.56
CA LEU A 122 -7.30 -1.34 11.83
C LEU A 122 -8.46 -0.44 11.38
N LEU A 123 -8.52 0.77 11.91
CA LEU A 123 -9.51 1.76 11.51
C LEU A 123 -9.03 2.43 10.23
N TYR A 124 -9.94 2.63 9.28
CA TYR A 124 -9.71 3.48 8.14
C TYR A 124 -10.66 4.68 8.18
N LYS A 125 -10.13 5.86 7.86
CA LYS A 125 -10.86 7.13 7.85
C LYS A 125 -10.46 7.96 6.64
N ASN A 126 -11.25 8.99 6.36
CA ASN A 126 -10.98 9.96 5.29
C ASN A 126 -10.72 9.27 3.93
N LEU A 127 -11.39 8.13 3.68
CA LEU A 127 -11.24 7.37 2.45
C LEU A 127 -11.78 8.18 1.27
N THR A 128 -10.93 8.32 0.25
CA THR A 128 -11.25 8.93 -1.04
C THR A 128 -10.93 7.95 -2.16
N ALA A 129 -11.16 8.36 -3.40
CA ALA A 129 -10.74 7.59 -4.57
C ALA A 129 -9.22 7.29 -4.58
N THR A 130 -8.40 8.18 -4.03
CA THR A 130 -6.93 8.14 -4.16
C THR A 130 -6.17 7.99 -2.85
N SER A 131 -6.80 8.15 -1.69
CA SER A 131 -6.10 8.08 -0.41
C SER A 131 -6.97 7.59 0.72
N VAL A 132 -6.34 7.10 1.78
CA VAL A 132 -7.00 6.69 3.02
C VAL A 132 -6.06 6.93 4.20
N GLU A 133 -6.61 7.17 5.39
CA GLU A 133 -5.85 7.26 6.62
C GLU A 133 -6.13 6.03 7.47
N PHE A 134 -5.06 5.39 7.96
CA PHE A 134 -5.15 4.22 8.83
C PHE A 134 -4.70 4.56 10.26
N THR A 135 -5.45 4.04 11.23
CA THR A 135 -5.13 4.11 12.65
C THR A 135 -5.34 2.72 13.28
N GLY A 136 -4.33 2.18 13.96
CA GLY A 136 -4.37 0.88 14.60
C GLY A 136 -3.05 0.53 15.27
N LYS A 137 -2.94 -0.69 15.80
CA LYS A 137 -1.70 -1.15 16.44
C LYS A 137 -0.57 -1.19 15.41
N GLY A 138 0.50 -0.43 15.66
CA GLY A 138 1.65 -0.33 14.77
C GLY A 138 1.50 0.65 13.59
N VAL A 139 0.34 1.27 13.41
CA VAL A 139 0.09 2.29 12.35
C VAL A 139 -0.72 3.43 12.95
N THR A 140 -0.10 4.57 13.23
CA THR A 140 -0.80 5.73 13.79
C THR A 140 -0.80 6.87 12.79
N ASP A 141 -2.00 7.25 12.34
CA ASP A 141 -2.31 8.42 11.51
C ASP A 141 -1.50 8.47 10.21
N LYS A 142 -1.40 7.32 9.55
CA LYS A 142 -0.66 7.19 8.29
C LYS A 142 -1.62 7.28 7.12
N LYS A 143 -1.45 8.34 6.34
CA LYS A 143 -2.09 8.52 5.05
C LYS A 143 -1.39 7.66 4.01
N LEU A 144 -2.12 6.75 3.38
CA LEU A 144 -1.66 5.96 2.24
C LEU A 144 -2.36 6.44 0.98
N GLU A 145 -1.59 6.54 -0.10
CA GLU A 145 -2.11 6.82 -1.43
C GLU A 145 -2.38 5.50 -2.16
N VAL A 146 -3.37 5.48 -3.05
CA VAL A 146 -3.65 4.33 -3.92
C VAL A 146 -2.46 4.07 -4.84
N MET A 147 -2.19 2.80 -5.14
CA MET A 147 -1.22 2.48 -6.17
C MET A 147 -1.69 3.02 -7.53
N PRO A 148 -0.80 3.61 -8.35
CA PRO A 148 -1.16 4.23 -9.62
C PRO A 148 -1.68 3.22 -10.65
N SER A 149 -1.34 1.94 -10.49
CA SER A 149 -1.80 0.82 -11.28
C SER A 149 -1.90 -0.43 -10.40
N LYS A 150 -2.71 -1.40 -10.81
CA LYS A 150 -2.75 -2.72 -10.17
C LYS A 150 -1.40 -3.42 -10.34
N ILE A 151 -0.82 -3.82 -9.22
CA ILE A 151 0.43 -4.58 -9.12
C ILE A 151 0.10 -6.05 -8.99
N SER A 152 0.75 -6.89 -9.81
CA SER A 152 0.71 -8.34 -9.61
C SER A 152 1.67 -8.72 -8.47
N LEU A 153 1.16 -9.48 -7.50
CA LEU A 153 1.93 -9.93 -6.34
C LEU A 153 2.47 -11.34 -6.58
N VAL A 154 3.73 -11.57 -6.21
CA VAL A 154 4.38 -12.89 -6.34
C VAL A 154 4.45 -13.54 -4.97
N GLN A 155 3.75 -14.67 -4.81
CA GLN A 155 3.84 -15.46 -3.59
C GLN A 155 5.20 -16.16 -3.50
N VAL A 156 5.78 -16.17 -2.31
CA VAL A 156 6.97 -16.93 -1.93
C VAL A 156 6.68 -17.76 -0.68
N ASN A 157 7.48 -18.80 -0.43
CA ASN A 157 7.21 -19.74 0.66
C ASN A 157 7.78 -19.29 2.01
N ASN A 158 8.95 -18.64 1.97
CA ASN A 158 9.61 -18.12 3.15
C ASN A 158 10.32 -16.83 2.75
N ILE A 159 9.61 -15.71 2.82
CA ILE A 159 10.11 -14.41 2.35
C ILE A 159 11.44 -14.05 3.04
N MET A 160 11.57 -14.38 4.32
CA MET A 160 12.79 -14.15 5.10
C MET A 160 13.99 -14.88 4.50
N LYS A 161 13.86 -16.19 4.34
CA LYS A 161 14.92 -17.03 3.77
C LYS A 161 15.26 -16.57 2.36
N GLU A 162 14.25 -16.29 1.53
CA GLU A 162 14.48 -15.90 0.14
C GLU A 162 15.17 -14.54 0.02
N ILE A 163 14.82 -13.58 0.86
CA ILE A 163 15.54 -12.30 0.98
C ILE A 163 16.99 -12.54 1.40
N MET A 164 17.20 -13.37 2.42
CA MET A 164 18.54 -13.66 2.91
C MET A 164 19.43 -14.34 1.87
N ASP A 165 18.90 -15.35 1.19
CA ASP A 165 19.59 -16.05 0.11
C ASP A 165 19.90 -15.11 -1.08
N ALA A 166 19.15 -14.01 -1.24
CA ALA A 166 19.37 -13.02 -2.29
C ALA A 166 20.41 -11.95 -1.90
N ILE A 167 20.57 -11.65 -0.61
CA ILE A 167 21.49 -10.61 -0.12
C ILE A 167 22.86 -11.19 0.23
N ILE A 168 22.89 -12.38 0.82
CA ILE A 168 24.11 -13.11 1.14
C ILE A 168 24.30 -14.12 0.01
N PRO A 169 25.17 -13.85 -0.98
CA PRO A 169 25.51 -14.86 -1.96
C PRO A 169 26.07 -16.06 -1.19
N SER A 170 25.60 -17.26 -1.54
CA SER A 170 26.26 -18.49 -1.10
C SER A 170 27.76 -18.37 -1.42
N MET A 171 28.60 -18.38 -0.38
CA MET A 171 30.06 -18.44 -0.51
C MET A 171 30.49 -19.68 -1.28
#